data_AF-A0A1M6URL8-F1
#
_entry.id   AF-A0A1M6URL8-F1
#
_cell.length_a   1.000
_cell.length_b   1.000
_cell.length_c   1.000
_cell.angle_alpha   90.00
_cell.angle_beta   90.00
_cell.angle_gamma   90.00
#
_symmetry.space_group_name_H-M   'P 1'
#
loop_
_entity.id
_entity.type
_entity.pdbx_description
1 polymer ?
#
loop_
_entity_poly.entity_id
_entity_poly.type
_entity_poly.pdbx_seq_one_letter_code
_entity_poly.pdbx_strand_id
1 'polypeptide(L)'
;MQDFFCADPAKMHYSELTERADFFKHKKEGGNTVCKIMQTLQEEGRAEGRAEERLEGRLEERTSMAIDMLRDNKPMDEIIKYSRPSPERIAELAKQIS
;
A
#
# COMPACT_ATOMS: atom_id res chain seq x y z
N MET A 1 16.27 0.34 18.12
CA MET A 1 17.66 0.43 17.60
C MET A 1 18.26 1.76 18.04
N GLN A 2 18.87 1.83 19.23
CA GLN A 2 19.20 3.10 19.90
C GLN A 2 20.23 3.95 19.14
N ASP A 3 21.22 3.31 18.52
CA ASP A 3 22.33 3.96 17.83
C ASP A 3 21.96 4.72 16.55
N PHE A 4 20.98 4.22 15.80
CA PHE A 4 20.52 4.90 14.57
C PHE A 4 19.81 6.23 14.88
N PHE A 5 19.16 6.33 16.04
CA PHE A 5 18.48 7.55 16.49
C PHE A 5 19.38 8.44 17.37
N CYS A 6 20.58 8.00 17.74
CA CYS A 6 21.50 8.81 18.54
C CYS A 6 21.95 10.06 17.75
N ALA A 7 21.80 11.26 18.31
CA ALA A 7 22.17 12.49 17.62
C ALA A 7 23.69 12.70 17.49
N ASP A 8 24.47 12.07 18.39
CA ASP A 8 25.91 12.24 18.51
C ASP A 8 26.61 10.89 18.24
N PRO A 9 27.36 10.76 17.13
CA PRO A 9 28.07 9.52 16.80
C PRO A 9 29.02 9.06 17.91
N ALA A 10 29.65 9.98 18.65
CA ALA A 10 30.61 9.63 19.71
C ALA A 10 29.96 9.01 20.96
N LYS A 11 28.62 9.12 21.07
CA LYS A 11 27.83 8.54 22.18
C LYS A 11 27.07 7.28 21.75
N MET A 12 27.36 6.74 20.57
CA MET A 12 26.79 5.48 20.11
C MET A 12 27.35 4.31 20.93
N HIS A 13 26.53 3.30 21.15
CA HIS A 13 26.92 2.08 21.86
C HIS A 13 27.94 1.25 21.05
N TYR A 14 27.77 1.19 19.72
CA TYR A 14 28.69 0.51 18.81
C TYR A 14 29.65 1.50 18.14
N SER A 15 30.89 1.48 18.61
CA SER A 15 31.96 2.35 18.11
C SER A 15 32.27 2.17 16.62
N GLU A 16 32.03 0.96 16.10
CA GLU A 16 32.25 0.56 14.70
C GLU A 16 31.31 1.28 13.73
N LEU A 17 30.17 1.77 14.22
CA LEU A 17 29.19 2.49 13.40
C LEU A 17 29.40 4.01 13.40
N THR A 18 30.28 4.53 14.26
CA THR A 18 30.49 5.96 14.50
C THR A 18 30.83 6.71 13.21
N GLU A 19 31.82 6.22 12.45
CA GLU A 19 32.30 6.90 11.24
C GLU A 19 31.21 6.99 10.17
N ARG A 20 30.43 5.91 10.00
CA ARG A 20 29.36 5.86 9.01
C ARG A 20 28.15 6.69 9.46
N ALA A 21 27.84 6.70 10.76
CA ALA A 21 26.80 7.54 11.32
C ALA A 21 27.16 9.04 11.20
N ASP A 22 28.42 9.41 11.43
CA ASP A 22 28.92 10.78 11.24
C ASP A 22 28.76 11.23 9.78
N PHE A 23 29.12 10.37 8.82
CA PHE A 23 28.93 10.64 7.40
C PHE A 23 27.47 10.98 7.05
N PHE A 24 26.50 10.20 7.54
CA PHE A 24 25.08 10.45 7.21
C PHE A 24 24.44 11.58 8.01
N LYS A 25 24.89 11.86 9.25
CA LYS A 25 24.29 12.85 10.15
C LYS A 25 24.89 14.25 9.99
N HIS A 26 26.17 14.35 9.64
CA HIS A 26 26.89 15.63 9.65
C HIS A 26 27.44 16.04 8.29
N LYS A 27 27.76 15.10 7.38
CA LYS A 27 28.25 15.46 6.04
C LYS A 27 27.08 15.69 5.08
N LYS A 28 27.15 16.79 4.32
CA LYS A 28 26.13 17.16 3.32
C LYS A 28 25.91 16.06 2.28
N GLU A 29 26.96 15.38 1.86
CA GLU A 29 26.88 14.28 0.89
C GLU A 29 26.01 13.13 1.43
N GLY A 30 26.26 12.67 2.65
CA GLY A 30 25.45 11.63 3.30
C GLY A 30 24.01 12.07 3.53
N GLY A 31 23.80 13.32 3.98
CA GLY A 31 22.46 13.89 4.11
C GLY A 31 21.69 13.95 2.78
N ASN A 32 22.37 14.34 1.68
CA ASN A 32 21.78 14.37 0.35
C ASN A 32 21.44 12.97 -0.16
N THR A 33 22.29 11.97 0.12
CA THR A 33 21.99 10.56 -0.21
C THR A 33 20.73 10.08 0.49
N VAL A 34 20.60 10.32 1.81
CA VAL A 34 19.41 9.94 2.57
C VAL A 34 18.17 10.69 2.08
N CYS A 35 18.29 12.00 1.81
CA CYS A 35 17.20 12.81 1.27
C CYS A 35 16.68 12.23 -0.06
N LYS A 36 17.59 11.89 -0.99
CA LYS A 36 17.23 11.29 -2.26
C LYS A 36 16.54 9.93 -2.09
N ILE A 37 17.05 9.07 -1.20
CA ILE A 37 16.43 7.78 -0.90
C ILE A 37 15.00 7.97 -0.37
N MET A 38 14.79 8.91 0.57
CA MET A 38 13.46 9.18 1.12
C MET A 38 12.49 9.73 0.07
N GLN A 39 12.97 10.58 -0.84
CA GLN A 39 12.16 11.08 -1.95
C GLN A 39 11.73 9.94 -2.88
N THR A 40 12.66 9.07 -3.29
CA THR A 40 12.35 7.92 -4.14
C THR A 40 11.35 6.98 -3.47
N LEU A 41 11.57 6.61 -2.20
CA LEU A 41 10.62 5.78 -1.44
C LEU A 41 9.23 6.42 -1.37
N GLN A 42 9.16 7.74 -1.21
CA GLN A 42 7.88 8.45 -1.15
C GLN A 42 7.17 8.48 -2.52
N GLU A 43 7.92 8.62 -3.61
CA GLU A 43 7.39 8.61 -4.98
C GLU A 43 6.89 7.23 -5.38
N GLU A 44 7.68 6.19 -5.12
CA GLU A 44 7.34 4.79 -5.36
C GLU A 44 6.11 4.39 -4.53
N GLY A 45 6.12 4.65 -3.22
CA GLY A 45 4.97 4.34 -2.36
C GLY A 45 3.69 5.06 -2.78
N ARG A 46 3.77 6.30 -3.28
CA ARG A 46 2.60 6.99 -3.86
C ARG A 46 2.15 6.38 -5.18
N ALA A 47 3.08 5.91 -6.00
CA ALA A 47 2.75 5.29 -7.28
C ALA A 47 2.06 3.93 -7.07
N GLU A 48 2.61 3.10 -6.18
CA GLU A 48 2.05 1.83 -5.74
C GLU A 48 0.67 2.01 -5.12
N GLY A 49 0.54 2.92 -4.14
CA GLY A 49 -0.76 3.18 -3.51
C GLY A 49 -1.85 3.61 -4.50
N ARG A 50 -1.52 4.46 -5.49
CA ARG A 50 -2.47 4.82 -6.56
C ARG A 50 -2.78 3.67 -7.52
N ALA A 51 -1.88 2.71 -7.70
CA ALA A 51 -2.12 1.54 -8.54
C ALA A 51 -3.05 0.56 -7.82
N GLU A 52 -2.77 0.30 -6.54
CA GLU A 52 -3.59 -0.54 -5.66
C GLU A 52 -5.00 0.04 -5.50
N GLU A 53 -5.13 1.33 -5.17
CA GLU A 53 -6.44 2.01 -5.04
C GLU A 53 -7.29 1.86 -6.32
N ARG A 54 -6.68 1.98 -7.50
CA ARG A 54 -7.42 1.81 -8.77
C ARG A 54 -7.85 0.38 -9.02
N LEU A 55 -7.08 -0.61 -8.56
CA LEU A 55 -7.42 -2.02 -8.70
C LEU A 55 -8.51 -2.41 -7.71
N GLU A 56 -8.33 -2.07 -6.43
CA GLU A 56 -9.29 -2.34 -5.36
C GLU A 56 -10.60 -1.59 -5.60
N GLY A 57 -10.56 -0.29 -5.89
CA GLY A 57 -11.77 0.50 -6.13
C GLY A 57 -12.61 -0.03 -7.30
N ARG A 58 -11.97 -0.53 -8.37
CA ARG A 58 -12.70 -1.17 -9.50
C ARG A 58 -13.30 -2.52 -9.11
N LEU A 59 -12.64 -3.28 -8.23
CA LEU A 59 -13.19 -4.53 -7.73
C LEU A 59 -14.36 -4.27 -6.79
N GLU A 60 -14.21 -3.31 -5.88
CA GLU A 60 -15.25 -2.85 -4.97
C GLU A 60 -16.48 -2.34 -5.72
N GLU A 61 -16.32 -1.50 -6.75
CA GLU A 61 -17.40 -1.02 -7.60
C GLU A 61 -18.14 -2.18 -8.29
N ARG A 62 -17.42 -3.17 -8.82
CA ARG A 62 -18.04 -4.35 -9.44
C ARG A 62 -18.78 -5.20 -8.42
N THR A 63 -18.21 -5.38 -7.23
CA THR A 63 -18.85 -6.17 -6.16
C THR A 63 -20.07 -5.46 -5.58
N SER A 64 -20.02 -4.14 -5.36
CA SER A 64 -21.15 -3.35 -4.89
C SER A 64 -22.28 -3.38 -5.90
N MET A 65 -21.98 -3.21 -7.19
CA MET A 65 -22.98 -3.33 -8.24
C MET A 65 -23.61 -4.74 -8.29
N ALA A 66 -22.84 -5.81 -8.10
CA ALA A 66 -23.38 -7.17 -8.00
C ALA A 66 -24.29 -7.35 -6.78
N ILE A 67 -23.90 -6.79 -5.62
CA ILE A 67 -24.69 -6.82 -4.37
C ILE A 67 -26.02 -6.08 -4.57
N ASP A 68 -26.02 -4.90 -5.19
CA ASP A 68 -27.24 -4.14 -5.43
C ASP A 68 -28.20 -4.87 -6.37
N MET A 69 -27.68 -5.49 -7.44
CA MET A 69 -28.51 -6.33 -8.32
C MET A 69 -29.06 -7.59 -7.63
N LEU A 70 -28.29 -8.20 -6.71
CA LEU A 70 -28.77 -9.32 -5.89
C LEU A 70 -29.91 -8.88 -4.97
N ARG A 71 -29.80 -7.70 -4.34
CA ARG A 71 -30.87 -7.12 -3.50
C ARG A 71 -32.14 -6.83 -4.30
N ASP A 72 -31.97 -6.39 -5.56
CA ASP A 72 -33.07 -6.16 -6.49
C ASP A 72 -33.66 -7.44 -7.10
N ASN A 73 -33.20 -8.63 -6.66
CA ASN A 73 -33.61 -9.94 -7.18
C ASN A 73 -33.44 -10.07 -8.71
N LYS A 74 -32.41 -9.44 -9.28
CA LYS A 74 -32.09 -9.60 -10.71
C LYS A 74 -31.67 -11.04 -11.02
N PRO A 75 -31.96 -11.54 -12.23
CA PRO A 75 -31.55 -12.88 -12.63
C PRO A 75 -30.02 -12.98 -12.72
N MET A 76 -29.48 -14.12 -12.31
CA MET A 76 -28.02 -14.36 -12.25
C MET A 76 -27.30 -14.10 -13.58
N ASP A 77 -27.93 -14.42 -14.71
CA ASP A 77 -27.35 -14.18 -16.04
C ASP A 77 -27.12 -12.69 -16.33
N GLU A 78 -28.02 -11.83 -15.83
CA GLU A 78 -27.91 -10.37 -15.96
C GLU A 78 -26.80 -9.84 -15.06
N ILE A 79 -26.71 -10.34 -13.82
CA ILE A 79 -25.65 -9.96 -12.87
C ILE A 79 -24.27 -10.31 -13.44
N ILE A 80 -24.09 -11.53 -13.94
CA ILE A 80 -22.82 -11.98 -14.55
C ILE A 80 -22.44 -11.10 -15.75
N LYS A 81 -23.41 -10.78 -16.61
CA LYS A 81 -23.20 -9.98 -17.82
C LYS A 81 -22.67 -8.58 -17.52
N TYR A 82 -23.21 -7.92 -16.49
CA TYR A 82 -22.91 -6.51 -16.22
C TYR A 82 -21.85 -6.29 -15.13
N SER A 83 -21.85 -7.10 -14.07
CA SER A 83 -20.94 -6.90 -12.95
C SER A 83 -19.51 -7.36 -13.22
N ARG A 84 -19.33 -8.41 -14.03
CA ARG A 84 -18.02 -9.02 -14.36
C ARG A 84 -17.32 -9.90 -13.30
N PRO A 85 -17.70 -10.08 -12.01
CA PRO A 85 -17.17 -11.16 -11.20
C PRO A 85 -17.55 -12.54 -11.76
N SER A 86 -16.84 -13.56 -11.30
CA SER A 86 -17.20 -14.95 -11.60
C SER A 86 -18.54 -15.34 -10.95
N PRO A 87 -19.24 -16.34 -11.51
CA PRO A 87 -20.47 -16.87 -10.93
C PRO A 87 -20.29 -17.36 -9.49
N GLU A 88 -19.13 -17.95 -9.19
CA GLU A 88 -18.74 -18.40 -7.84
C GLU A 88 -18.73 -17.26 -6.84
N ARG A 89 -18.12 -16.12 -7.22
CA ARG A 89 -18.05 -14.94 -6.37
C ARG A 89 -19.43 -14.33 -6.11
N ILE A 90 -20.31 -14.32 -7.11
CA ILE A 90 -21.69 -13.83 -6.94
C ILE A 90 -22.46 -14.74 -5.99
N ALA A 91 -22.28 -16.06 -6.09
CA ALA A 91 -22.91 -17.03 -5.18
C ALA A 91 -22.40 -16.88 -3.73
N GLU A 92 -21.12 -16.56 -3.52
CA GLU A 92 -20.60 -16.20 -2.20
C GLU A 92 -21.25 -14.93 -1.65
N LEU A 93 -21.34 -13.87 -2.46
CA LEU A 93 -21.97 -12.61 -2.07
C LEU A 93 -23.45 -12.81 -1.71
N ALA A 94 -24.17 -13.64 -2.46
CA ALA A 94 -25.57 -13.98 -2.17
C ALA A 94 -25.73 -14.63 -0.78
N LYS A 95 -24.80 -15.52 -0.37
CA LYS A 95 -24.80 -16.14 0.96
C LYS A 95 -24.47 -15.17 2.10
N GLN A 96 -23.80 -14.06 1.81
CA GLN A 96 -23.47 -13.03 2.80
C GLN A 96 -24.63 -12.05 3.03
N ILE A 97 -25.57 -11.97 2.08
CA ILE A 97 -26.72 -11.05 2.13
C ILE A 97 -27.98 -11.76 2.69
N SER A 98 -28.05 -13.10 2.61
CA SER A 98 -29.12 -13.93 3.20
C SER A 98 -29.02 -14.03 4.72
#